data_AF-K4KQ71-F1
#
_entry.id   AF-K4KQ71-F1
#
_cell.length_a   1.000
_cell.length_b   1.000
_cell.length_c   1.000
_cell.angle_alpha   90.00
_cell.angle_beta   90.00
_cell.angle_gamma   90.00
#
_symmetry.space_group_name_H-M   'P 1'
#
loop_
_entity.id
_entity.type
_entity.pdbx_description
1 polymer ?
#
loop_
_entity_poly.entity_id
_entity_poly.type
_entity_poly.pdbx_seq_one_letter_code
_entity_poly.pdbx_strand_id
1 'polypeptide(L)' 'MTELPELGQLKRKEIASLVGLARMNRDSRSFQAKRNIHRKRYRIRTEHFISMMPPDQNQQKLKSMLYSLVKGGKPNK' A
#
# COMPACT_ATOMS: atom_id res chain seq x y z
N MET A 1 -14.05 13.07 9.69
CA MET A 1 -12.98 13.98 9.25
C MET A 1 -12.21 13.29 8.14
N THR A 2 -12.30 13.77 6.90
CA THR A 2 -11.69 13.14 5.74
C THR A 2 -10.17 13.33 5.77
N GLU A 3 -9.41 12.29 6.14
CA GLU A 3 -7.94 12.33 6.20
C GLU A 3 -7.27 12.48 4.81
N LEU A 4 -8.06 12.59 3.73
CA LEU A 4 -7.60 12.68 2.34
C LEU A 4 -8.38 13.72 1.50
N PRO A 5 -8.18 15.04 1.72
CA PRO A 5 -8.86 16.09 0.95
C PRO A 5 -8.45 16.12 -0.54
N GLU A 6 -7.33 15.49 -0.88
CA GLU A 6 -6.76 15.41 -2.23
C GLU A 6 -7.46 14.36 -3.13
N LEU A 7 -8.37 13.56 -2.55
CA LEU A 7 -9.10 12.51 -3.26
C LEU A 7 -10.04 13.14 -4.30
N GLY A 8 -9.86 12.79 -5.57
CA GLY A 8 -10.63 13.36 -6.69
C GLY A 8 -9.93 14.52 -7.42
N GLN A 9 -8.89 15.11 -6.83
CA GLN A 9 -8.06 16.14 -7.46
C GLN A 9 -6.76 15.56 -8.03
N LEU A 10 -6.13 14.63 -7.29
CA LEU A 10 -4.87 14.01 -7.68
C LEU A 10 -5.05 12.67 -8.40
N LYS A 11 -4.05 12.27 -9.20
CA LYS A 11 -4.05 10.98 -9.90
C LYS A 11 -3.80 9.84 -8.90
N ARG A 12 -4.30 8.65 -9.24
CA ARG A 12 -4.18 7.43 -8.40
C ARG A 12 -2.74 7.13 -7.93
N LYS A 13 -1.73 7.38 -8.77
CA LYS A 13 -0.32 7.18 -8.43
C LYS A 13 0.20 8.19 -7.40
N GLU A 14 -0.26 9.44 -7.49
CA GLU A 14 0.12 10.52 -6.57
C GLU A 14 -0.54 10.28 -5.21
N ILE A 15 -1.83 9.91 -5.21
CA ILE A 15 -2.56 9.49 -4.03
C ILE A 15 -1.87 8.29 -3.36
N ALA A 16 -1.48 7.27 -4.14
CA ALA A 16 -0.75 6.12 -3.61
C ALA A 16 0.62 6.51 -3.02
N SER A 17 1.30 7.51 -3.58
CA SER A 17 2.54 8.04 -3.00
C SER A 17 2.31 8.82 -1.70
N LEU A 18 1.21 9.59 -1.62
CA LEU A 18 0.85 10.42 -0.47
C LEU A 18 0.38 9.61 0.73
N VAL A 19 -0.46 8.59 0.50
CA VAL A 19 -0.92 7.64 1.53
C VAL A 19 0.21 6.69 1.96
N GLY A 20 1.30 6.63 1.19
CA GLY A 20 2.39 5.70 1.42
C GLY A 20 1.94 4.26 1.16
N LEU A 21 1.36 4.04 0.00
CA LEU A 21 1.12 2.72 -0.62
C LEU A 21 2.12 2.45 -1.75
N ALA A 22 2.66 3.51 -2.38
CA ALA A 22 3.64 3.39 -3.44
C ALA A 22 5.06 3.19 -2.89
N ARG A 23 5.79 2.21 -3.46
CA ARG A 23 7.23 2.06 -3.22
C ARG A 23 7.97 3.19 -3.92
N MET A 24 8.74 3.96 -3.16
CA MET A 24 9.55 5.06 -3.69
C MET A 24 10.99 4.59 -3.90
N ASN A 25 11.64 5.09 -4.96
CA ASN A 25 13.06 4.87 -5.17
C ASN A 25 13.85 5.52 -4.03
N ARG A 26 14.88 4.82 -3.54
CA ARG A 26 15.80 5.33 -2.52
C ARG A 26 17.20 5.34 -3.13
N ASP A 27 17.31 6.06 -4.23
CA ASP A 27 18.51 6.11 -5.03
C ASP A 27 19.18 7.46 -4.82
N SER A 28 20.44 7.46 -4.37
CA SER A 28 21.33 8.61 -4.51
C SER A 28 22.23 8.35 -5.71
N ARG A 29 22.86 9.40 -6.27
CA ARG A 29 23.69 9.32 -7.49
C ARG A 29 24.75 8.20 -7.46
N SER A 30 25.13 7.72 -6.27
CA SER A 30 26.11 6.67 -6.01
C SER A 30 25.54 5.40 -5.34
N PHE A 31 24.26 5.34 -4.98
CA PHE A 31 23.70 4.21 -4.24
C PHE A 31 22.27 3.91 -4.66
N GLN A 32 21.99 2.67 -5.08
CA GLN A 32 20.64 2.18 -5.33
C GLN A 32 20.22 1.24 -4.19
N ALA A 33 19.21 1.64 -3.41
CA ALA A 33 18.66 0.82 -2.34
C ALA A 33 17.36 0.13 -2.74
N LYS A 34 16.97 -0.88 -1.95
CA LYS A 34 15.66 -1.52 -2.08
C LYS A 34 14.55 -0.45 -1.94
N ARG A 35 13.67 -0.39 -2.95
CA ARG A 35 12.52 0.53 -2.97
C ARG A 35 11.61 0.26 -1.78
N ASN A 36 11.38 1.27 -0.96
CA ASN A 36 10.55 1.16 0.23
C ASN A 36 9.44 2.22 0.20
N ILE A 37 8.36 1.93 0.92
CA ILE A 37 7.32 2.91 1.19
C ILE A 37 7.89 3.93 2.19
N HIS A 38 7.87 5.21 1.84
CA HIS A 38 8.42 6.27 2.67
C HIS A 38 7.46 7.47 2.66
N ARG A 39 6.73 7.70 3.76
CA ARG A 39 5.97 8.94 4.10
C ARG A 39 5.07 8.77 5.34
N LYS A 40 4.69 9.92 5.93
CA LYS A 40 4.19 10.13 7.31
C LYS A 40 2.70 9.84 7.58
N ARG A 41 1.88 9.45 6.58
CA ARG A 41 0.44 9.19 6.78
C ARG A 41 0.18 7.73 7.22
N TYR A 42 0.79 7.31 8.32
CA TYR A 42 0.68 5.93 8.82
C TYR A 42 -0.76 5.56 9.20
N ARG A 43 -1.54 6.51 9.72
CA ARG A 43 -2.95 6.31 10.12
C ARG A 43 -3.82 5.85 8.96
N ILE A 44 -3.82 6.61 7.87
CA ILE A 44 -4.54 6.27 6.62
C ILE A 44 -4.09 4.91 6.07
N ARG A 45 -2.79 4.59 6.15
CA ARG A 45 -2.29 3.27 5.73
C ARG A 45 -2.87 2.15 6.59
N THR A 46 -2.92 2.33 7.91
CA THR A 46 -3.49 1.36 8.84
C THR A 46 -4.99 1.19 8.63
N GLU A 47 -5.74 2.29 8.49
CA GLU A 47 -7.18 2.24 8.21
C GLU A 47 -7.49 1.55 6.87
N HIS A 48 -6.73 1.89 5.83
CA HIS A 48 -6.88 1.26 4.52
C HIS A 48 -6.52 -0.23 4.58
N PHE A 49 -5.48 -0.60 5.33
CA PHE A 49 -5.11 -2.00 5.54
C PHE A 49 -6.23 -2.76 6.25
N ILE A 50 -6.77 -2.22 7.35
CA ILE A 50 -7.90 -2.83 8.09
C ILE A 50 -9.14 -2.93 7.19
N SER A 51 -9.44 -1.92 6.38
CA SER A 51 -10.56 -1.95 5.44
C SER A 51 -10.39 -2.98 4.32
N MET A 52 -9.15 -3.23 3.89
CA MET A 52 -8.84 -4.18 2.83
C MET A 52 -8.59 -5.59 3.37
N MET A 53 -8.40 -5.74 4.68
CA MET A 53 -8.25 -7.02 5.33
C MET A 53 -9.56 -7.79 5.14
N PRO A 54 -9.54 -8.92 4.41
CA PRO A 54 -10.75 -9.69 4.20
C PRO A 54 -11.23 -10.20 5.57
N PRO A 55 -12.50 -9.98 5.96
CA PRO A 55 -13.05 -10.75 7.05
C PRO A 55 -12.94 -12.22 6.64
N ASP A 56 -12.50 -13.07 7.56
CA ASP A 56 -12.10 -14.47 7.34
C ASP A 56 -13.12 -15.32 6.58
N GLN A 57 -14.34 -14.85 6.37
CA GLN A 57 -15.43 -15.66 5.86
C GLN A 57 -15.90 -15.27 4.44
N ASN A 58 -15.79 -14.02 3.98
CA ASN A 58 -16.67 -13.57 2.88
C ASN A 58 -16.01 -13.02 1.59
N GLN A 59 -14.69 -12.78 1.56
CA GLN A 59 -14.04 -12.20 0.36
C GLN A 59 -13.06 -13.15 -0.32
N GLN A 60 -13.60 -14.15 -1.02
CA GLN A 60 -12.83 -15.18 -1.75
C GLN A 60 -11.82 -14.58 -2.75
N LYS A 61 -12.16 -13.45 -3.39
CA LYS A 61 -11.30 -12.76 -4.35
C LYS A 61 -10.04 -12.16 -3.72
N LEU A 62 -10.15 -11.56 -2.54
CA LEU A 62 -8.99 -11.00 -1.84
C LEU A 62 -8.09 -12.12 -1.31
N LYS A 63 -8.69 -13.22 -0.83
CA LYS A 63 -7.95 -14.42 -0.43
C LYS A 63 -7.16 -15.02 -1.58
N SER A 64 -7.79 -15.25 -2.74
CA SER A 64 -7.09 -15.84 -3.89
C SER A 64 -5.94 -14.97 -4.39
N MET A 65 -6.10 -13.64 -4.35
CA MET A 65 -5.04 -12.69 -4.64
C MET A 65 -3.90 -12.78 -3.61
N LEU A 66 -4.21 -12.82 -2.31
CA LEU A 66 -3.20 -12.96 -1.25
C LEU A 66 -2.43 -14.28 -1.38
N TYR A 67 -3.12 -15.41 -1.58
CA TYR A 67 -2.47 -16.71 -1.79
C TYR A 67 -1.57 -16.70 -3.02
N SER A 68 -2.00 -16.07 -4.12
CA SER A 68 -1.17 -15.93 -5.33
C SER A 68 0.10 -15.11 -5.07
N LEU A 69 0.01 -14.07 -4.22
CA LEU A 69 1.14 -13.24 -3.82
C LEU A 69 2.11 -13.99 -2.90
N VAL A 70 1.60 -14.76 -1.93
CA VAL A 70 2.41 -15.59 -1.03
C VAL A 70 3.13 -16.69 -1.83
N LYS A 71 2.46 -17.33 -2.79
CA LYS A 71 3.08 -18.28 -3.72
C LYS A 71 4.20 -17.64 -4.55
N GLY A 72 4.08 -16.36 -4.87
CA GLY A 72 5.12 -15.56 -5.52
C GLY A 72 6.29 -15.15 -4.62
N GLY A 73 6.38 -15.68 -3.39
CA GLY A 73 7.47 -15.42 -2.46
C GLY A 73 7.32 -14.13 -1.63
N LYS A 74 6.14 -13.51 -1.62
CA LYS A 74 5.89 -12.38 -0.71
C LYS A 74 5.72 -12.90 0.73
N PRO A 75 6.33 -12.22 1.72
CA PRO A 75 6.16 -12.62 3.12
C PRO A 75 4.71 -12.44 3.54
N ASN A 76 4.19 -13.43 4.26
CA ASN A 76 2.87 -13.38 4.89
C ASN A 76 3.01 -12.61 6.21
N LYS A 77 2.52 -11.37 6.24
CA LYS A 77 2.53 -10.48 7.42
C LYS A 77 1.25 -9.66 7.44
#